data_AF-A0AAU5QK44-F1
#
_entry.id   AF-A0AAU5QK44-F1
#
_cell.length_a   1.000
_cell.length_b   1.000
_cell.length_c   1.000
_cell.angle_alpha   90.00
_cell.angle_beta   90.00
_cell.angle_gamma   90.00
#
_symmetry.space_group_name_H-M   'P 1'
#
loop_
_entity.id
_entity.type
_entity.pdbx_description
1 polymer ?
#
loop_
_entity_poly.entity_id
_entity_poly.type
_entity_poly.pdbx_seq_one_letter_code
_entity_poly.pdbx_strand_id
1 'polypeptide(L)'
;MRTDSSSRRNELPTSGAHPEPPEQQNSTAKRTHPSGTVAGVLLMISTVALGLTAGLLFTFGMAVMPGLAATDDHTYVTAMQSFNDTIQSNWALAVLFVGVLPATVAAAVLDYRSGRGAAARWAAYATVLYLVALLVTAGFNIPMNSDLAAAGNPSTMTDFAIVDRFKTSWVAANALRAALCAVALGCLTRALVLHGRSTATTGRVEGSRQTDR
;
A
#
# COMPACT_ATOMS: atom_id res chain seq x y z
N MET A 1 -66.26 32.72 -75.69
CA MET A 1 -64.87 32.71 -75.18
C MET A 1 -64.59 31.28 -74.73
N ARG A 2 -64.25 30.36 -75.64
CA ARG A 2 -62.90 29.96 -76.12
C ARG A 2 -62.14 29.09 -75.10
N THR A 3 -62.08 27.77 -75.39
CA THR A 3 -60.96 26.79 -75.22
C THR A 3 -60.39 26.51 -73.81
N ASP A 4 -59.81 25.37 -73.45
CA ASP A 4 -59.68 23.97 -73.93
C ASP A 4 -58.78 23.26 -72.88
N SER A 5 -58.87 21.93 -72.78
CA SER A 5 -57.83 20.93 -72.42
C SER A 5 -56.69 21.30 -71.44
N SER A 6 -56.34 20.47 -70.45
CA SER A 6 -55.61 19.22 -70.72
C SER A 6 -55.32 18.42 -69.44
N SER A 7 -55.36 17.10 -69.61
CA SER A 7 -54.97 16.05 -68.67
C SER A 7 -53.45 16.02 -68.44
N ARG A 8 -53.01 15.72 -67.20
CA ARG A 8 -51.77 14.97 -66.97
C ARG A 8 -51.84 14.14 -65.68
N ARG A 9 -51.50 12.86 -65.85
CA ARG A 9 -51.39 11.76 -64.88
C ARG A 9 -50.10 11.84 -64.04
N ASN A 10 -50.03 10.95 -63.04
CA ASN A 10 -48.82 10.32 -62.47
C ASN A 10 -48.05 11.18 -61.42
N GLU A 11 -47.59 10.75 -60.22
CA GLU A 11 -47.24 9.45 -59.61
C GLU A 11 -47.22 9.57 -58.06
N LEU A 12 -47.43 8.47 -57.33
CA LEU A 12 -46.81 8.21 -56.00
C LEU A 12 -45.59 7.33 -56.29
N PRO A 13 -44.39 7.55 -55.71
CA PRO A 13 -44.10 7.11 -54.33
C PRO A 13 -43.03 7.99 -53.61
N THR A 14 -42.90 8.02 -52.29
CA THR A 14 -42.05 7.08 -51.53
C THR A 14 -41.94 7.55 -50.07
N SER A 15 -42.05 6.59 -49.16
CA SER A 15 -41.24 6.44 -47.94
C SER A 15 -40.86 7.71 -47.18
N GLY A 16 -41.58 7.99 -46.09
CA GLY A 16 -41.15 8.95 -45.08
C GLY A 16 -39.74 8.58 -44.59
N ALA A 17 -38.79 9.48 -44.83
CA ALA A 17 -37.48 9.43 -44.22
C ALA A 17 -37.64 9.58 -42.70
N HIS A 18 -37.48 8.49 -41.97
CA HIS A 18 -37.13 8.53 -40.56
C HIS A 18 -35.74 9.19 -40.46
N PRO A 19 -35.55 10.30 -39.73
CA PRO A 19 -34.21 10.75 -39.40
C PRO A 19 -33.58 9.70 -38.48
N GLU A 20 -32.50 9.07 -38.95
CA GLU A 20 -31.64 8.27 -38.09
C GLU A 20 -31.16 9.13 -36.91
N PRO A 21 -31.23 8.64 -35.65
CA PRO A 21 -30.59 9.31 -34.54
C PRO A 21 -29.07 9.35 -34.79
N PRO A 22 -28.37 10.43 -34.38
CA PRO A 22 -26.94 10.52 -34.57
C PRO A 22 -26.26 9.33 -33.88
N GLU A 23 -25.54 8.56 -34.71
CA GLU A 23 -24.62 7.50 -34.33
C GLU A 23 -23.61 8.07 -33.33
N GLN A 24 -23.92 7.91 -32.05
CA GLN A 24 -23.00 8.24 -30.96
C GLN A 24 -21.84 7.26 -31.07
N GLN A 25 -20.80 7.72 -31.76
CA GLN A 25 -19.48 7.12 -31.85
C GLN A 25 -19.13 6.38 -30.56
N ASN A 26 -19.14 5.05 -30.67
CA ASN A 26 -18.65 4.11 -29.68
C ASN A 26 -17.20 4.43 -29.35
N SER A 27 -16.99 5.35 -28.40
CA SER A 27 -15.73 5.43 -27.67
C SER A 27 -15.76 4.33 -26.60
N THR A 28 -15.48 3.11 -27.02
CA THR A 28 -15.20 1.92 -26.21
C THR A 28 -13.87 2.05 -25.45
N ALA A 29 -13.59 3.23 -24.89
CA ALA A 29 -12.53 3.37 -23.90
C ALA A 29 -13.03 2.76 -22.60
N LYS A 30 -12.55 1.54 -22.30
CA LYS A 30 -12.70 0.83 -21.02
C LYS A 30 -12.47 1.83 -19.87
N ARG A 31 -13.55 2.37 -19.29
CA ARG A 31 -13.46 3.35 -18.18
C ARG A 31 -12.98 2.62 -16.92
N THR A 32 -11.68 2.38 -16.81
CA THR A 32 -11.03 2.17 -15.53
C THR A 32 -11.23 3.46 -14.74
N HIS A 33 -12.02 3.42 -13.67
CA HIS A 33 -12.10 4.58 -12.78
C HIS A 33 -10.68 4.88 -12.28
N PRO A 34 -10.11 6.08 -12.54
CA PRO A 34 -8.71 6.37 -12.22
C PRO A 34 -8.39 6.15 -10.73
N SER A 35 -9.37 6.32 -9.85
CA SER A 35 -9.30 6.02 -8.41
C SER A 35 -9.05 4.54 -8.09
N GLY A 36 -9.54 3.61 -8.90
CA GLY A 36 -9.32 2.17 -8.74
C GLY A 36 -7.88 1.79 -9.08
N THR A 37 -7.37 2.26 -10.21
CA THR A 37 -5.98 2.02 -10.61
C THR A 37 -5.00 2.59 -9.58
N VAL A 38 -5.23 3.82 -9.11
CA VAL A 38 -4.37 4.46 -8.10
C VAL A 38 -4.39 3.68 -6.78
N ALA A 39 -5.56 3.27 -6.29
CA ALA A 39 -5.66 2.48 -5.06
C ALA A 39 -4.90 1.15 -5.17
N GLY A 40 -5.02 0.45 -6.30
CA GLY A 40 -4.29 -0.79 -6.55
C GLY A 40 -2.77 -0.61 -6.53
N VAL A 41 -2.26 0.46 -7.17
CA VAL A 41 -0.83 0.81 -7.16
C VAL A 41 -0.36 1.13 -5.73
N LEU A 42 -1.12 1.91 -4.97
CA LEU A 42 -0.78 2.24 -3.59
C LEU A 42 -0.77 0.99 -2.69
N LEU A 43 -1.72 0.07 -2.84
CA LEU A 43 -1.72 -1.21 -2.12
C LEU A 43 -0.48 -2.03 -2.46
N MET A 44 -0.08 -2.07 -3.74
CA MET A 44 1.12 -2.79 -4.18
C MET A 44 2.39 -2.18 -3.57
N ILE A 45 2.58 -0.86 -3.68
CA ILE A 45 3.72 -0.15 -3.10
C ILE A 45 3.77 -0.37 -1.58
N SER A 46 2.63 -0.22 -0.90
CA SER A 46 2.53 -0.41 0.55
C SER A 46 2.87 -1.85 0.95
N THR A 47 2.41 -2.85 0.18
CA THR A 47 2.69 -4.28 0.44
C THR A 47 4.19 -4.56 0.32
N VAL A 48 4.84 -4.08 -0.73
CA VAL A 48 6.28 -4.27 -0.94
C VAL A 48 7.08 -3.56 0.16
N ALA A 49 6.79 -2.30 0.42
CA ALA A 49 7.50 -1.51 1.42
C ALA A 49 7.32 -2.04 2.85
N LEU A 50 6.12 -2.48 3.21
CA LEU A 50 5.87 -3.14 4.49
C LEU A 50 6.53 -4.52 4.56
N GLY A 51 6.59 -5.26 3.46
CA GLY A 51 7.31 -6.53 3.36
C GLY A 51 8.80 -6.37 3.63
N LEU A 52 9.43 -5.36 3.02
CA LEU A 52 10.83 -5.00 3.28
C LEU A 52 11.05 -4.61 4.76
N THR A 53 10.14 -3.81 5.32
CA THR A 53 10.18 -3.42 6.73
C THR A 53 10.06 -4.65 7.65
N ALA A 54 9.06 -5.49 7.44
CA ALA A 54 8.83 -6.70 8.23
C ALA A 54 10.04 -7.65 8.15
N GLY A 55 10.57 -7.86 6.95
CA GLY A 55 11.74 -8.71 6.71
C GLY A 55 12.99 -8.21 7.42
N LEU A 56 13.25 -6.90 7.36
CA LEU A 56 14.36 -6.28 8.08
C LEU A 56 14.23 -6.52 9.59
N LEU A 57 13.08 -6.17 10.18
CA LEU A 57 12.84 -6.32 11.62
C LEU A 57 12.94 -7.77 12.09
N PHE A 58 12.33 -8.68 11.33
CA PHE A 58 12.36 -10.11 11.61
C PHE A 58 13.78 -10.66 11.58
N THR A 59 14.54 -10.35 10.52
CA THR A 59 15.93 -10.82 10.37
C THR A 59 16.83 -10.24 11.44
N PHE A 60 16.62 -8.98 11.81
CA PHE A 60 17.39 -8.35 12.88
C PHE A 60 17.18 -9.07 14.22
N GLY A 61 15.92 -9.37 14.56
CA GLY A 61 15.59 -10.08 15.80
C GLY A 61 16.01 -11.55 15.82
N MET A 62 15.89 -12.25 14.69
CA MET A 62 16.10 -13.70 14.62
C MET A 62 17.54 -14.11 14.32
N ALA A 63 18.32 -13.28 13.64
CA ALA A 63 19.68 -13.62 13.22
C ALA A 63 20.73 -12.62 13.70
N VAL A 64 20.52 -11.32 13.47
CA VAL A 64 21.53 -10.30 13.79
C VAL A 64 21.74 -10.17 15.30
N MET A 65 20.68 -9.98 16.08
CA MET A 65 20.78 -9.79 17.53
C MET A 65 21.33 -11.03 18.25
N PRO A 66 20.89 -12.27 17.94
CA PRO A 66 21.51 -13.46 18.52
C PRO A 66 22.98 -13.63 18.11
N GLY A 67 23.33 -13.32 16.85
CA GLY A 67 24.71 -13.38 16.37
C GLY A 67 25.62 -12.39 17.10
N LEU A 68 25.17 -11.15 17.29
CA LEU A 68 25.88 -10.15 18.09
C LEU A 68 25.94 -10.53 19.57
N ALA A 69 24.88 -11.11 20.13
CA ALA A 69 24.87 -11.53 21.54
C ALA A 69 25.88 -12.65 21.83
N ALA A 70 26.32 -13.38 20.81
CA ALA A 70 27.38 -14.38 20.91
C ALA A 70 28.80 -13.80 20.85
N THR A 71 28.96 -12.50 20.57
CA THR A 71 30.24 -11.79 20.64
C THR A 71 30.46 -11.15 22.01
N ASP A 72 31.62 -10.52 22.23
CA ASP A 72 31.86 -9.69 23.40
C ASP A 72 31.05 -8.37 23.37
N ASP A 73 30.91 -7.73 24.53
CA ASP A 73 30.08 -6.53 24.68
C ASP A 73 30.62 -5.32 23.91
N HIS A 74 31.95 -5.18 23.77
CA HIS A 74 32.52 -4.09 22.97
C HIS A 74 32.11 -4.24 21.49
N THR A 75 32.24 -5.44 20.94
CA THR A 75 31.80 -5.74 19.56
C THR A 75 30.30 -5.48 19.40
N TYR A 76 29.49 -5.94 20.35
CA TYR A 76 28.04 -5.73 20.35
C TYR A 76 27.66 -4.25 20.29
N VAL A 77 28.19 -3.44 21.22
CA VAL A 77 27.85 -2.01 21.31
C VAL A 77 28.35 -1.25 20.09
N THR A 78 29.57 -1.54 19.63
CA THR A 78 30.14 -0.94 18.42
C THR A 78 29.25 -1.18 17.21
N ALA A 79 28.83 -2.43 17.00
CA ALA A 79 27.95 -2.78 15.89
C ALA A 79 26.58 -2.11 16.04
N MET A 80 25.96 -2.16 17.22
CA MET A 80 24.63 -1.60 17.43
C MET A 80 24.59 -0.07 17.30
N GLN A 81 25.59 0.65 17.84
CA GLN A 81 25.68 2.10 17.64
C GLN A 81 25.81 2.44 16.15
N SER A 82 26.67 1.73 15.42
CA SER A 82 26.86 1.92 13.97
C SER A 82 25.59 1.62 13.16
N PHE A 83 24.89 0.51 13.45
CA PHE A 83 23.63 0.19 12.80
C PHE A 83 22.54 1.22 13.10
N ASN A 84 22.42 1.64 14.36
CA ASN A 84 21.43 2.63 14.77
C ASN A 84 21.66 3.98 14.08
N ASP A 85 22.90 4.44 13.99
CA ASP A 85 23.25 5.68 13.30
C ASP A 85 23.00 5.57 11.79
N THR A 86 23.44 4.48 11.16
CA THR A 86 23.22 4.23 9.73
C THR A 86 21.74 4.18 9.38
N ILE A 87 20.91 3.54 10.20
CA ILE A 87 19.46 3.44 9.95
C ILE A 87 18.77 4.80 10.14
N GLN A 88 19.12 5.56 11.18
CA GLN A 88 18.46 6.82 11.51
C GLN A 88 18.87 7.98 10.58
N SER A 89 20.11 8.01 10.13
CA SER A 89 20.61 9.05 9.21
C SER A 89 20.25 8.78 7.75
N ASN A 90 19.82 7.57 7.40
CA ASN A 90 19.49 7.20 6.03
C ASN A 90 18.07 7.64 5.63
N TRP A 91 17.98 8.69 4.83
CA TRP A 91 16.72 9.25 4.35
C TRP A 91 15.85 8.25 3.56
N ALA A 92 16.46 7.31 2.83
CA ALA A 92 15.72 6.34 2.04
C ALA A 92 15.02 5.31 2.96
N LEU A 93 15.67 4.89 4.04
CA LEU A 93 15.04 4.05 5.07
C LEU A 93 13.96 4.82 5.84
N ALA A 94 14.17 6.10 6.13
CA ALA A 94 13.15 6.94 6.75
C ALA A 94 11.88 7.03 5.89
N VAL A 95 12.03 7.24 4.57
CA VAL A 95 10.92 7.23 3.60
C VAL A 95 10.27 5.86 3.53
N LEU A 96 11.05 4.77 3.54
CA LEU A 96 10.52 3.41 3.53
C LEU A 96 9.62 3.14 4.75
N PHE A 97 10.07 3.47 5.96
CA PHE A 97 9.30 3.23 7.18
C PHE A 97 8.10 4.17 7.32
N VAL A 98 8.28 5.47 7.09
CA VAL A 98 7.18 6.43 7.31
C VAL A 98 6.19 6.41 6.14
N GLY A 99 6.67 6.19 4.92
CA GLY A 99 5.88 6.28 3.68
C GLY A 99 4.84 5.17 3.50
N VAL A 100 5.00 4.01 4.15
CA VAL A 100 4.00 2.93 4.13
C VAL A 100 2.66 3.40 4.70
N LEU A 101 2.69 4.23 5.76
CA LEU A 101 1.49 4.66 6.46
C LEU A 101 0.57 5.53 5.59
N PRO A 102 1.01 6.68 5.02
CA PRO A 102 0.15 7.50 4.17
C PRO A 102 -0.29 6.78 2.89
N ALA A 103 0.57 5.93 2.30
CA ALA A 103 0.21 5.14 1.12
C ALA A 103 -0.93 4.16 1.43
N THR A 104 -0.86 3.47 2.57
CA THR A 104 -1.91 2.53 3.01
C THR A 104 -3.21 3.26 3.35
N VAL A 105 -3.14 4.41 4.03
CA VAL A 105 -4.31 5.26 4.33
C VAL A 105 -4.99 5.74 3.05
N ALA A 106 -4.21 6.27 2.10
CA ALA A 106 -4.74 6.76 0.83
C ALA A 106 -5.42 5.63 0.05
N ALA A 107 -4.83 4.43 0.02
CA ALA A 107 -5.44 3.26 -0.59
C ALA A 107 -6.78 2.87 0.07
N ALA A 108 -6.82 2.84 1.41
CA ALA A 108 -8.04 2.52 2.16
C ALA A 108 -9.18 3.52 1.85
N VAL A 109 -8.87 4.82 1.83
CA VAL A 109 -9.84 5.89 1.53
C VAL A 109 -10.34 5.76 0.08
N LEU A 110 -9.46 5.53 -0.89
CA LEU A 110 -9.85 5.41 -2.29
C LEU A 110 -10.71 4.16 -2.54
N ASP A 111 -10.38 3.03 -1.92
CA ASP A 111 -11.20 1.82 -2.00
C ASP A 111 -12.56 2.01 -1.33
N TYR A 112 -12.61 2.68 -0.18
CA TYR A 112 -13.86 3.01 0.49
C TYR A 112 -14.77 3.87 -0.41
N ARG A 113 -14.21 4.96 -0.95
CA ARG A 113 -14.95 5.90 -1.84
C ARG A 113 -15.42 5.27 -3.14
N SER A 114 -14.80 4.16 -3.54
CA SER A 114 -15.16 3.43 -4.75
C SER A 114 -16.06 2.21 -4.47
N GLY A 115 -16.63 2.10 -3.26
CA GLY A 115 -17.54 1.01 -2.88
C GLY A 115 -16.85 -0.33 -2.59
N ARG A 116 -15.51 -0.37 -2.54
CA ARG A 116 -14.73 -1.59 -2.22
C ARG A 116 -14.53 -1.74 -0.71
N GLY A 117 -15.62 -1.70 0.05
CA GLY A 117 -15.59 -1.64 1.52
C GLY A 117 -14.86 -2.80 2.20
N ALA A 118 -14.85 -3.99 1.60
CA ALA A 118 -14.06 -5.11 2.13
C ALA A 118 -12.55 -4.87 2.04
N ALA A 119 -12.05 -4.42 0.88
CA ALA A 119 -10.62 -4.11 0.70
C ALA A 119 -10.20 -2.94 1.59
N ALA A 120 -11.03 -1.89 1.66
CA ALA A 120 -10.81 -0.73 2.53
C ALA A 120 -10.67 -1.11 4.02
N ARG A 121 -11.52 -2.02 4.54
CA ARG A 121 -11.43 -2.49 5.93
C ARG A 121 -10.11 -3.21 6.22
N TRP A 122 -9.66 -4.08 5.33
CA TRP A 122 -8.37 -4.76 5.50
C TRP A 122 -7.18 -3.81 5.43
N ALA A 123 -7.21 -2.83 4.53
CA ALA A 123 -6.20 -1.78 4.47
C ALA A 123 -6.20 -0.94 5.77
N ALA A 124 -7.37 -0.61 6.32
CA ALA A 124 -7.48 0.09 7.60
C ALA A 124 -6.91 -0.71 8.79
N TYR A 125 -7.15 -2.02 8.85
CA TYR A 125 -6.50 -2.87 9.87
C TYR A 125 -4.98 -2.85 9.74
N ALA A 126 -4.45 -2.93 8.51
CA ALA A 126 -3.02 -2.81 8.27
C ALA A 126 -2.47 -1.45 8.72
N THR A 127 -3.19 -0.35 8.45
CA THR A 127 -2.84 0.99 8.91
C THR A 127 -2.70 1.04 10.43
N VAL A 128 -3.69 0.54 11.17
CA VAL A 128 -3.68 0.59 12.64
C VAL A 128 -2.53 -0.24 13.19
N LEU A 129 -2.36 -1.47 12.72
CA LEU A 129 -1.28 -2.35 13.15
C LEU A 129 0.11 -1.73 12.88
N TYR A 130 0.29 -1.16 11.69
CA TYR A 130 1.55 -0.52 11.33
C TYR A 130 1.81 0.76 12.12
N LEU A 131 0.77 1.57 12.37
CA LEU A 131 0.86 2.73 13.25
C LEU A 131 1.32 2.32 14.65
N VAL A 132 0.76 1.24 15.22
CA VAL A 132 1.20 0.73 16.53
C VAL A 132 2.68 0.31 16.47
N ALA A 133 3.14 -0.34 15.39
CA ALA A 133 4.56 -0.69 15.24
C ALA A 133 5.47 0.55 15.18
N LEU A 134 5.04 1.64 14.52
CA LEU A 134 5.75 2.91 14.50
C LEU A 134 5.77 3.56 15.88
N LEU A 135 4.67 3.51 16.63
CA LEU A 135 4.61 4.00 18.01
C LEU A 135 5.53 3.22 18.94
N VAL A 136 5.62 1.90 18.79
CA VAL A 136 6.61 1.09 19.53
C VAL A 136 8.04 1.51 19.16
N THR A 137 8.30 1.79 17.88
CA THR A 137 9.60 2.26 17.41
C THR A 137 9.98 3.59 18.07
N ALA A 138 9.06 4.56 18.04
CA ALA A 138 9.28 5.89 18.60
C ALA A 138 9.34 5.91 20.14
N GLY A 139 8.53 5.09 20.81
CA GLY A 139 8.42 5.08 22.27
C GLY A 139 9.44 4.20 22.99
N PHE A 140 9.99 3.18 22.31
CA PHE A 140 10.90 2.22 22.95
C PHE A 140 12.23 2.10 22.21
N ASN A 141 12.21 1.73 20.93
CA ASN A 141 13.46 1.41 20.23
C ASN A 141 14.34 2.65 19.97
N ILE A 142 13.77 3.77 19.55
CA ILE A 142 14.54 5.01 19.36
C ILE A 142 15.16 5.49 20.69
N PRO A 143 14.40 5.62 21.80
CA PRO A 143 14.98 5.97 23.09
C PRO A 143 16.09 5.02 23.55
N MET A 144 15.88 3.70 23.45
CA MET A 144 16.91 2.72 23.80
C MET A 144 18.17 2.86 22.94
N ASN A 145 18.01 3.16 21.66
CA ASN A 145 19.12 3.40 20.75
C ASN A 145 19.88 4.69 21.12
N SER A 146 19.18 5.74 21.52
CA SER A 146 19.77 6.99 22.00
C SER A 146 20.51 6.80 23.33
N ASP A 147 19.93 6.04 24.27
CA ASP A 147 20.59 5.67 25.53
C ASP A 147 21.89 4.90 25.27
N LEU A 148 21.87 3.94 24.33
CA LEU A 148 23.05 3.17 23.96
C LEU A 148 24.13 4.04 23.29
N ALA A 149 23.74 5.03 22.47
CA ALA A 149 24.67 5.99 21.89
C ALA A 149 25.27 6.93 22.95
N ALA A 150 24.47 7.34 23.93
CA ALA A 150 24.89 8.21 25.03
C ALA A 150 25.82 7.51 26.05
N ALA A 151 25.86 6.17 26.04
CA ALA A 151 26.80 5.39 26.87
C ALA A 151 28.29 5.65 26.51
N GLY A 152 28.56 6.26 25.36
CA GLY A 152 29.88 6.74 24.98
C GLY A 152 30.64 5.78 24.07
N ASN A 153 31.96 5.98 23.98
CA ASN A 153 32.81 5.24 23.06
C ASN A 153 32.97 3.78 23.52
N PRO A 154 32.56 2.80 22.68
CA PRO A 154 32.69 1.38 23.01
C PRO A 154 34.12 0.99 23.36
N SER A 155 35.16 1.56 22.74
CA SER A 155 36.55 1.15 23.00
C SER A 155 37.08 1.53 24.38
N THR A 156 36.39 2.42 25.08
CA THR A 156 36.79 2.90 26.42
C THR A 156 35.75 2.59 27.50
N MET A 157 34.60 2.01 27.13
CA MET A 157 33.54 1.62 28.07
C MET A 157 34.02 0.49 28.98
N THR A 158 33.70 0.59 30.27
CA THR A 158 34.03 -0.42 31.29
C THR A 158 32.80 -0.94 32.05
N ASP A 159 31.66 -0.22 31.97
CA ASP A 159 30.37 -0.64 32.53
C ASP A 159 29.40 -1.02 31.42
N PHE A 160 29.01 -2.29 31.39
CA PHE A 160 28.11 -2.86 30.39
C PHE A 160 26.72 -3.22 30.94
N ALA A 161 26.37 -2.79 32.17
CA ALA A 161 25.05 -3.06 32.75
C ALA A 161 23.90 -2.51 31.88
N ILE A 162 24.13 -1.40 31.17
CA ILE A 162 23.18 -0.83 30.20
C ILE A 162 22.95 -1.75 28.99
N VAL A 163 23.96 -2.53 28.60
CA VAL A 163 23.92 -3.43 27.44
C VAL A 163 23.04 -4.64 27.70
N ASP A 164 23.07 -5.20 28.91
CA ASP A 164 22.22 -6.35 29.27
C ASP A 164 20.73 -5.99 29.25
N ARG A 165 20.39 -4.81 29.80
CA ARG A 165 19.01 -4.27 29.72
C ARG A 165 18.62 -4.01 28.27
N PHE A 166 19.53 -3.45 27.47
CA PHE A 166 19.32 -3.17 26.06
C PHE A 166 19.05 -4.45 25.26
N LYS A 167 19.89 -5.49 25.39
CA LYS A 167 19.75 -6.79 24.71
C LYS A 167 18.33 -7.35 24.88
N THR A 168 17.87 -7.44 26.12
CA THR A 168 16.56 -8.05 26.43
C THR A 168 15.40 -7.18 25.95
N SER A 169 15.40 -5.91 26.34
CA SER A 169 14.25 -5.01 26.10
C SER A 169 14.11 -4.67 24.62
N TRP A 170 15.23 -4.45 23.95
CA TRP A 170 15.24 -4.10 22.53
C TRP A 170 14.76 -5.27 21.67
N VAL A 171 15.22 -6.50 21.95
CA VAL A 171 14.78 -7.70 21.22
C VAL A 171 13.29 -7.94 21.42
N ALA A 172 12.77 -7.81 22.64
CA ALA A 172 11.34 -7.95 22.91
C ALA A 172 10.50 -6.91 22.14
N ALA A 173 10.91 -5.63 22.19
CA ALA A 173 10.23 -4.57 21.44
C ALA A 173 10.33 -4.78 19.92
N ASN A 174 11.47 -5.25 19.41
CA ASN A 174 11.65 -5.57 18.00
C ASN A 174 10.79 -6.75 17.55
N ALA A 175 10.68 -7.81 18.38
CA ALA A 175 9.83 -8.96 18.09
C ALA A 175 8.35 -8.55 17.99
N LEU A 176 7.87 -7.69 18.90
CA LEU A 176 6.53 -7.12 18.82
C LEU A 176 6.33 -6.35 17.50
N ARG A 177 7.27 -5.48 17.12
CA ARG A 177 7.20 -4.73 15.85
C ARG A 177 7.20 -5.66 14.64
N ALA A 178 8.07 -6.67 14.62
CA ALA A 178 8.13 -7.65 13.53
C ALA A 178 6.79 -8.40 13.39
N ALA A 179 6.19 -8.84 14.50
CA ALA A 179 4.89 -9.49 14.50
C ALA A 179 3.77 -8.57 14.00
N LEU A 180 3.71 -7.33 14.50
CA LEU A 180 2.73 -6.33 14.04
C LEU A 180 2.86 -6.07 12.53
N CYS A 181 4.09 -5.88 12.04
CA CYS A 181 4.35 -5.67 10.61
C CYS A 181 4.00 -6.90 9.77
N ALA A 182 4.25 -8.13 10.25
CA ALA A 182 3.89 -9.35 9.54
C ALA A 182 2.38 -9.54 9.44
N VAL A 183 1.63 -9.27 10.52
CA VAL A 183 0.15 -9.32 10.49
C VAL A 183 -0.40 -8.22 9.59
N ALA A 184 0.13 -7.00 9.70
CA ALA A 184 -0.24 -5.88 8.84
C ALA A 184 0.04 -6.18 7.35
N LEU A 185 1.15 -6.85 7.03
CA LEU A 185 1.46 -7.33 5.69
C LEU A 185 0.40 -8.32 5.19
N GLY A 186 0.01 -9.29 6.01
CA GLY A 186 -1.09 -10.20 5.70
C GLY A 186 -2.41 -9.47 5.41
N CYS A 187 -2.73 -8.45 6.20
CA CYS A 187 -3.89 -7.58 5.97
C CYS A 187 -3.79 -6.83 4.63
N LEU A 188 -2.64 -6.24 4.30
CA LEU A 188 -2.40 -5.56 3.03
C LEU A 188 -2.50 -6.51 1.83
N THR A 189 -1.90 -7.70 1.91
CA THR A 189 -2.03 -8.73 0.88
C THR A 189 -3.49 -9.12 0.68
N ARG A 190 -4.26 -9.27 1.76
CA ARG A 190 -5.69 -9.55 1.67
C ARG A 190 -6.47 -8.41 1.02
N ALA A 191 -6.16 -7.16 1.37
CA ALA A 191 -6.76 -5.98 0.75
C ALA A 191 -6.48 -5.95 -0.76
N LEU A 192 -5.23 -6.18 -1.17
CA LEU A 192 -4.80 -6.21 -2.57
C LEU A 192 -5.54 -7.29 -3.39
N VAL A 193 -5.70 -8.50 -2.83
CA VAL A 193 -6.46 -9.57 -3.47
C VAL A 193 -7.93 -9.21 -3.64
N LEU A 194 -8.57 -8.63 -2.61
CA LEU A 194 -9.97 -8.23 -2.66
C LEU A 194 -10.20 -7.06 -3.63
N HIS A 195 -9.26 -6.12 -3.69
CA HIS A 195 -9.24 -5.04 -4.67
C HIS A 195 -9.23 -5.62 -6.10
N GLY A 196 -8.27 -6.50 -6.41
CA GLY A 196 -8.15 -7.12 -7.74
C GLY A 196 -9.39 -7.90 -8.17
N ARG A 197 -10.01 -8.65 -7.25
CA ARG A 197 -11.27 -9.38 -7.51
C ARG A 197 -12.42 -8.44 -7.86
N SER A 198 -12.55 -7.33 -7.13
CA SER A 198 -13.60 -6.34 -7.37
C SER A 198 -13.47 -5.72 -8.76
N THR A 199 -12.24 -5.40 -9.17
CA THR A 199 -11.94 -4.85 -10.50
C THR A 199 -12.27 -5.84 -11.63
N ALA A 200 -11.99 -7.14 -11.44
CA ALA A 200 -12.32 -8.18 -12.42
C ALA A 200 -13.83 -8.39 -12.59
N THR A 201 -14.60 -8.36 -11.50
CA THR A 201 -16.07 -8.48 -11.55
C THR A 201 -16.71 -7.34 -12.31
N THR A 202 -16.31 -6.08 -12.05
CA THR A 202 -16.80 -4.91 -12.80
C THR A 202 -16.52 -5.04 -14.29
N GLY A 203 -15.32 -5.49 -14.67
CA GLY A 203 -14.96 -5.69 -16.08
C GLY A 203 -15.80 -6.77 -16.79
N ARG A 204 -16.21 -7.83 -16.08
CA ARG A 204 -17.06 -8.90 -16.63
C ARG A 204 -18.49 -8.44 -16.88
N VAL A 205 -19.08 -7.72 -15.93
CA VAL A 205 -20.47 -7.22 -16.04
C VAL A 205 -20.61 -6.22 -17.19
N GLU A 206 -19.62 -5.35 -17.38
CA GLU A 206 -19.63 -4.40 -18.49
C GLU A 206 -19.51 -5.11 -19.85
N GLY A 207 -18.64 -6.12 -19.95
CA GLY A 207 -18.47 -6.91 -21.17
C GLY A 207 -19.73 -7.67 -21.60
N SER A 208 -20.49 -8.24 -20.64
CA SER A 208 -21.74 -8.95 -20.96
C SER A 208 -22.86 -8.02 -21.41
N ARG A 209 -22.93 -6.78 -20.92
CA ARG A 209 -23.94 -5.78 -21.39
C ARG A 209 -23.69 -5.33 -22.82
N GLN A 210 -22.46 -5.46 -23.31
CA GLN A 210 -22.09 -5.03 -24.65
C GLN A 210 -22.35 -6.11 -25.70
N THR A 211 -22.40 -7.39 -25.31
CA THR A 211 -22.72 -8.51 -26.22
C THR A 211 -24.21 -8.71 -26.46
N ASP A 212 -25.07 -8.18 -25.59
CA ASP A 212 -26.54 -8.31 -25.67
C ASP A 212 -27.23 -7.15 -26.42
N ARG A 213 -26.47 -6.25 -27.05
CA ARG A 213 -26.99 -5.15 -27.90
C ARG A 213 -26.52 -5.32 -29.33
#